data_AF-A0A1E5BDW6-F1
#
_entry.id   AF-A0A1E5BDW6-F1
#
_cell.length_a   1.000
_cell.length_b   1.000
_cell.length_c   1.000
_cell.angle_alpha   90.00
_cell.angle_beta   90.00
_cell.angle_gamma   90.00
#
_symmetry.space_group_name_H-M   'P 1'
#
loop_
_entity.id
_entity.type
_entity.pdbx_description
1 polymer ?
#
loop_
_entity_poly.entity_id
_entity_poly.type
_entity_poly.pdbx_seq_one_letter_code
_entity_poly.pdbx_strand_id
1 'polypeptide(L)'
;MIVELNHGTLKINVYSGHLNQSAKYTTSIEAQLNQSEYLLLSTLFANMGQHMTKQQLKLAGWPNTVVCDNSLNMSIMTLRNKLYELGDFWEIHTIYRLGYSLNIHSDYKKVNIETNLFLGTSAKEINPSVVSLLTI
;
A
#
# COMPACT_ATOMS: atom_id res chain seq x y z
N MET A 1 8.29 -8.27 -3.76
CA MET A 1 7.91 -6.92 -4.22
C MET A 1 8.40 -5.93 -3.19
N ILE A 2 9.01 -4.82 -3.61
CA ILE A 2 9.40 -3.70 -2.73
C ILE A 2 8.60 -2.46 -3.13
N VAL A 3 8.20 -1.66 -2.15
CA VAL A 3 7.33 -0.49 -2.31
C VAL A 3 8.02 0.70 -1.64
N GLU A 4 8.18 1.78 -2.39
CA GLU A 4 8.88 2.99 -1.97
C GLU A 4 7.92 4.18 -2.11
N LEU A 5 7.59 4.84 -1.00
CA LEU A 5 6.73 6.02 -0.98
C LEU A 5 7.56 7.26 -0.60
N ASN A 6 7.90 8.07 -1.60
CA ASN A 6 8.73 9.26 -1.47
C ASN A 6 7.87 10.52 -1.68
N HIS A 7 8.33 11.67 -1.15
CA HIS A 7 7.69 12.96 -1.44
C HIS A 7 7.62 13.19 -2.95
N GLY A 8 6.41 13.16 -3.50
CA GLY A 8 6.15 13.34 -4.94
C GLY A 8 5.95 12.06 -5.75
N THR A 9 6.28 10.85 -5.25
CA THR A 9 6.20 9.63 -6.06
C THR A 9 5.96 8.36 -5.22
N LEU A 10 5.02 7.52 -5.64
CA LEU A 10 4.92 6.12 -5.21
C LEU A 10 5.57 5.24 -6.29
N LYS A 11 6.47 4.35 -5.89
CA LYS A 11 7.20 3.44 -6.77
C LYS A 11 7.10 2.01 -6.26
N ILE A 12 6.90 1.06 -7.18
CA ILE A 12 6.82 -0.38 -6.90
C ILE A 12 7.87 -1.09 -7.75
N ASN A 13 8.77 -1.80 -7.07
CA ASN A 13 9.76 -2.68 -7.67
C ASN A 13 9.25 -4.12 -7.60
N VAL A 14 8.75 -4.64 -8.71
CA VAL A 14 8.32 -6.03 -8.86
C VAL A 14 9.49 -6.87 -9.36
N TYR A 15 9.95 -7.81 -8.52
CA TYR A 15 11.01 -8.75 -8.87
C TYR A 15 10.41 -9.98 -9.55
N SER A 16 10.74 -10.17 -10.82
CA SER A 16 10.47 -11.39 -11.57
C SER A 16 11.76 -12.21 -11.66
N GLY A 17 11.64 -13.51 -11.37
CA GLY A 17 12.75 -14.45 -11.50
C GLY A 17 12.22 -15.84 -11.79
N HIS A 18 12.70 -16.44 -12.87
CA HIS A 18 12.64 -17.89 -13.01
C HIS A 18 13.65 -18.53 -12.06
N LEU A 19 13.26 -19.65 -11.45
CA LEU A 19 14.23 -20.57 -10.87
C LEU A 19 15.20 -20.99 -11.98
N ASN A 20 16.50 -20.88 -11.69
CA ASN A 20 17.66 -21.11 -12.57
C ASN A 20 18.17 -19.88 -13.36
N GLN A 21 19.24 -19.29 -12.80
CA GLN A 21 20.31 -18.50 -13.44
C GLN A 21 20.11 -16.99 -13.69
N SER A 22 20.66 -16.23 -12.74
CA SER A 22 21.45 -14.98 -12.89
C SER A 22 20.81 -13.68 -13.42
N ALA A 23 19.54 -13.63 -13.84
CA ALA A 23 18.87 -12.36 -14.16
C ALA A 23 17.63 -12.13 -13.28
N LYS A 24 17.75 -11.28 -12.24
CA LYS A 24 16.60 -10.71 -11.53
C LYS A 24 16.02 -9.55 -12.35
N TYR A 25 14.96 -9.80 -13.09
CA TYR A 25 14.25 -8.72 -13.78
C TYR A 25 13.47 -7.91 -12.75
N THR A 26 13.72 -6.61 -12.69
CA THR A 26 13.00 -5.69 -11.81
C THR A 26 12.15 -4.78 -12.68
N THR A 27 10.84 -5.00 -12.70
CA THR A 27 9.90 -4.06 -13.32
C THR A 27 9.60 -2.99 -12.29
N SER A 28 9.99 -1.74 -12.58
CA SER A 28 9.65 -0.57 -11.78
C SER A 28 8.41 0.08 -12.39
N ILE A 29 7.34 0.19 -11.61
CA ILE A 29 6.13 0.96 -11.96
C ILE A 29 6.02 2.11 -10.97
N GLU A 30 5.74 3.32 -11.44
CA GLU A 30 5.66 4.51 -10.60
C GLU A 30 4.44 5.38 -10.92
N ALA A 31 3.90 6.04 -9.90
CA ALA A 31 2.86 7.05 -10.02
C ALA A 31 3.31 8.33 -9.31
N GLN A 32 3.24 9.45 -10.04
CA GLN A 32 3.53 10.77 -9.48
C GLN A 32 2.39 11.21 -8.56
N LEU A 33 2.71 11.80 -7.41
CA LEU A 33 1.79 12.24 -6.38
C LEU A 33 1.96 13.74 -6.11
N ASN A 34 0.86 14.49 -6.01
CA ASN A 34 0.96 15.83 -5.42
C ASN A 34 1.12 15.75 -3.89
N GLN A 35 1.44 16.88 -3.25
CA GLN A 35 1.71 16.93 -1.80
C GLN A 35 0.56 16.36 -0.95
N SER A 36 -0.70 16.69 -1.28
CA SER A 36 -1.85 16.20 -0.52
C SER A 36 -2.13 14.72 -0.77
N GLU A 37 -1.93 14.25 -2.00
CA GLU A 37 -2.00 12.82 -2.34
C GLU A 37 -0.94 12.00 -1.58
N TYR A 38 0.31 12.49 -1.53
CA TYR A 38 1.39 11.87 -0.76
C TYR A 38 1.04 11.79 0.73
N LEU A 39 0.59 12.89 1.34
CA LEU A 39 0.24 12.93 2.76
C LEU A 39 -0.96 12.04 3.10
N LEU A 40 -2.01 12.06 2.26
CA LEU A 40 -3.17 11.16 2.40
C LEU A 40 -2.76 9.69 2.32
N LEU A 41 -1.99 9.34 1.29
CA LEU A 41 -1.59 7.96 1.01
C LEU A 41 -0.62 7.44 2.08
N SER A 42 0.34 8.25 2.53
CA SER A 42 1.23 7.94 3.65
C SER A 42 0.44 7.69 4.94
N THR A 43 -0.54 8.54 5.24
CA THR A 43 -1.44 8.38 6.40
C THR A 43 -2.27 7.09 6.29
N LEU A 44 -2.76 6.76 5.10
CA LEU A 44 -3.52 5.54 4.83
C LEU A 44 -2.66 4.27 4.93
N PHE A 45 -1.40 4.30 4.48
CA PHE A 45 -0.45 3.19 4.68
C PHE A 45 -0.10 2.99 6.16
N ALA A 46 0.16 4.07 6.90
CA ALA A 46 0.45 4.01 8.33
C ALA A 46 -0.73 3.47 9.17
N ASN A 47 -1.96 3.56 8.66
CA ASN A 47 -3.19 3.09 9.29
C ASN A 47 -3.88 2.01 8.44
N MET A 48 -3.11 1.17 7.73
CA MET A 48 -3.66 0.13 6.86
C MET A 48 -4.59 -0.82 7.63
N GLY A 49 -5.73 -1.15 7.03
CA GLY A 49 -6.80 -1.94 7.65
C GLY A 49 -7.67 -1.18 8.67
N GLN A 50 -7.32 0.05 9.05
CA GLN A 50 -8.10 0.86 9.99
C GLN A 50 -9.03 1.85 9.28
N HIS A 51 -10.13 2.22 9.94
CA HIS A 51 -11.09 3.19 9.43
C HIS A 51 -10.66 4.62 9.78
N MET A 52 -10.24 5.38 8.78
CA MET A 52 -9.87 6.79 8.90
C MET A 52 -11.08 7.69 8.61
N THR A 53 -11.40 8.62 9.52
CA THR A 53 -12.49 9.58 9.30
C THR A 53 -12.12 10.62 8.24
N LYS A 54 -13.12 11.19 7.57
CA LYS A 54 -12.91 12.33 6.66
C LYS A 54 -12.20 13.52 7.32
N GLN A 55 -12.44 13.77 8.61
CA GLN A 55 -11.80 14.87 9.32
C GLN A 55 -10.30 14.62 9.53
N GLN A 56 -9.92 13.43 10.00
CA GLN A 56 -8.51 13.05 10.14
C GLN A 56 -7.78 13.12 8.79
N LEU A 57 -8.39 12.60 7.72
CA LEU A 57 -7.80 12.62 6.38
C LEU A 57 -7.67 14.05 5.82
N LYS A 58 -8.64 14.94 6.07
CA LYS A 58 -8.50 16.35 5.68
C LYS A 58 -7.37 17.06 6.43
N LEU A 59 -7.25 16.84 7.74
CA LEU A 59 -6.15 17.39 8.54
C LEU A 59 -4.78 16.84 8.11
N ALA A 60 -4.71 15.57 7.72
CA ALA A 60 -3.46 14.96 7.26
C ALA A 60 -3.06 15.42 5.85
N GLY A 61 -4.00 15.42 4.89
CA GLY A 61 -3.75 15.81 3.50
C GLY A 61 -3.55 17.31 3.27
N TRP A 62 -4.09 18.14 4.16
CA TRP A 62 -4.06 19.60 4.08
C TRP A 62 -3.83 20.23 5.47
N PRO A 63 -2.66 20.01 6.11
CA PRO A 63 -2.43 20.42 7.51
C PRO A 63 -2.55 21.93 7.73
N ASN A 64 -2.30 22.74 6.70
CA ASN A 64 -2.35 24.20 6.75
C ASN A 64 -3.57 24.80 6.02
N THR A 65 -4.50 23.98 5.52
CA THR A 65 -5.59 24.45 4.64
C THR A 65 -6.91 23.74 4.97
N VAL A 66 -7.95 24.50 5.30
CA VAL A 66 -9.31 23.94 5.46
C VAL A 66 -9.89 23.64 4.07
N VAL A 67 -10.18 22.36 3.80
CA VAL A 67 -10.81 21.91 2.55
C VAL A 67 -12.19 21.31 2.76
N CYS A 68 -13.02 21.33 1.72
CA CYS A 68 -14.32 20.69 1.73
C CYS A 68 -14.22 19.18 1.42
N ASP A 69 -15.31 18.45 1.65
CA ASP A 69 -15.37 17.01 1.37
C ASP A 69 -15.14 16.69 -0.12
N ASN A 70 -15.47 17.59 -1.03
CA ASN A 70 -15.25 17.38 -2.47
C ASN A 70 -13.75 17.27 -2.80
N SER A 71 -12.89 18.09 -2.19
CA SER A 71 -11.44 18.01 -2.36
C SER A 71 -10.89 16.66 -1.91
N LEU A 72 -11.34 16.16 -0.75
CA LEU A 72 -10.98 14.82 -0.26
C LEU A 72 -11.47 13.73 -1.22
N ASN A 73 -12.74 13.79 -1.66
CA ASN A 73 -13.31 12.81 -2.58
C ASN A 73 -12.51 12.72 -3.88
N MET A 74 -12.12 13.86 -4.47
CA MET A 74 -11.33 13.93 -5.70
C MET A 74 -9.93 13.36 -5.50
N SER A 75 -9.22 13.71 -4.42
CA SER A 75 -7.90 13.12 -4.14
C SER A 75 -7.97 11.61 -3.90
N ILE A 76 -9.00 11.11 -3.21
CA ILE A 76 -9.20 9.66 -3.02
C ILE A 76 -9.52 8.96 -4.34
N MET A 77 -10.30 9.57 -5.24
CA MET A 77 -10.55 9.04 -6.58
C MET A 77 -9.26 8.96 -7.41
N THR A 78 -8.46 10.04 -7.43
CA THR A 78 -7.18 10.06 -8.14
C THR A 78 -6.19 9.03 -7.57
N LEU A 79 -6.14 8.87 -6.24
CA LEU A 79 -5.33 7.82 -5.60
C LEU A 79 -5.77 6.41 -6.00
N ARG A 80 -7.07 6.12 -6.06
CA ARG A 80 -7.57 4.81 -6.53
C ARG A 80 -7.11 4.50 -7.95
N ASN A 81 -7.24 5.45 -8.87
CA ASN A 81 -6.80 5.26 -10.26
C ASN A 81 -5.30 4.96 -10.34
N LYS A 82 -4.47 5.72 -9.59
CA LYS A 82 -3.02 5.49 -9.52
C LYS A 82 -2.65 4.13 -8.91
N LEU A 83 -3.36 3.69 -7.86
CA LEU A 83 -3.14 2.36 -7.25
C LEU A 83 -3.53 1.21 -8.19
N TYR A 84 -4.60 1.40 -8.97
CA TYR A 84 -5.02 0.45 -10.01
C TYR A 84 -3.99 0.36 -11.16
N GLU A 85 -3.55 1.51 -11.70
CA GLU A 85 -2.48 1.60 -12.72
C GLU A 85 -1.16 0.97 -12.26
N LEU A 86 -0.89 1.01 -10.95
CA LEU A 86 0.27 0.39 -10.31
C LEU A 86 0.18 -1.13 -10.11
N GLY A 87 -0.91 -1.77 -10.54
CA GLY A 87 -1.11 -3.23 -10.46
C GLY A 87 -2.14 -3.68 -9.43
N ASP A 88 -2.98 -2.78 -8.92
CA ASP A 88 -4.16 -3.07 -8.09
C ASP A 88 -3.88 -3.86 -6.79
N PHE A 89 -2.66 -3.72 -6.24
CA PHE A 89 -2.24 -4.40 -5.01
C PHE A 89 -2.98 -3.91 -3.75
N TRP A 90 -3.48 -2.67 -3.77
CA TRP A 90 -4.21 -2.07 -2.65
C TRP A 90 -5.47 -1.36 -3.12
N GLU A 91 -6.51 -1.49 -2.31
CA GLU A 91 -7.82 -0.89 -2.54
C GLU A 91 -8.13 0.11 -1.42
N ILE A 92 -8.63 1.29 -1.78
CA ILE A 92 -9.17 2.25 -0.82
C ILE A 92 -10.68 2.05 -0.72
N HIS A 93 -11.18 1.49 0.38
CA HIS A 93 -12.62 1.33 0.62
C HIS A 93 -13.27 2.62 1.13
N THR A 94 -14.51 2.88 0.73
CA THR A 94 -15.35 3.95 1.29
C THR A 94 -16.16 3.40 2.46
N ILE A 95 -16.03 3.99 3.64
CA ILE A 95 -16.86 3.67 4.82
C ILE A 95 -18.00 4.69 4.90
N TYR A 96 -19.24 4.25 4.68
CA TYR A 96 -20.42 5.12 4.57
C TYR A 96 -20.56 6.06 5.78
N ARG A 97 -20.74 7.36 5.50
CA ARG A 97 -20.78 8.48 6.47
C ARG A 97 -19.54 8.70 7.35
N LEU A 98 -18.51 7.85 7.28
CA LEU A 98 -17.33 7.94 8.14
C LEU A 98 -16.09 8.48 7.42
N GLY A 99 -15.69 7.86 6.31
CA GLY A 99 -14.42 8.13 5.65
C GLY A 99 -13.93 6.96 4.81
N TYR A 100 -12.66 6.55 5.00
CA TYR A 100 -11.97 5.60 4.12
C TYR A 100 -11.04 4.66 4.89
N SER A 101 -10.67 3.54 4.29
CA SER A 101 -9.61 2.65 4.74
C SER A 101 -8.80 2.15 3.55
N LEU A 102 -7.52 1.86 3.75
CA LEU A 102 -6.66 1.23 2.75
C LEU A 102 -6.46 -0.24 3.13
N ASN A 103 -6.65 -1.14 2.18
CA ASN A 103 -6.52 -2.58 2.36
C ASN A 103 -5.68 -3.19 1.24
N ILE A 104 -5.06 -4.34 1.50
CA ILE A 104 -4.50 -5.19 0.44
C ILE A 104 -5.68 -5.78 -0.35
N HIS A 105 -5.64 -5.70 -1.68
CA HIS A 105 -6.73 -6.17 -2.54
C HIS A 105 -6.98 -7.68 -2.35
N SER A 106 -8.24 -8.09 -2.48
CA SER A 106 -8.71 -9.36 -1.90
C SER A 106 -8.06 -10.61 -2.51
N ASP A 107 -7.63 -10.55 -3.77
CA ASP A 107 -6.97 -11.68 -4.43
C ASP A 107 -5.56 -11.91 -3.90
N TYR A 108 -4.81 -10.84 -3.60
CA TYR A 108 -3.53 -10.95 -2.89
C TYR A 108 -3.73 -11.35 -1.42
N LYS A 109 -4.87 -11.02 -0.82
CA LYS A 109 -5.22 -11.48 0.53
C LYS A 109 -5.49 -12.99 0.56
N LYS A 110 -6.15 -13.56 -0.45
CA LYS A 110 -6.30 -15.03 -0.60
C LYS A 110 -4.96 -15.72 -0.77
N VAL A 111 -4.10 -15.23 -1.67
CA VAL A 111 -2.75 -15.79 -1.85
C VAL A 111 -1.98 -15.79 -0.53
N ASN A 112 -2.02 -14.70 0.25
CA ASN A 112 -1.38 -14.68 1.56
C ASN A 112 -2.03 -15.62 2.59
N ILE A 113 -3.35 -15.86 2.55
CA ILE A 113 -4.01 -16.81 3.46
C ILE A 113 -3.71 -18.26 3.07
N GLU A 114 -3.64 -18.56 1.77
CA GLU A 114 -3.29 -19.89 1.24
C GLU A 114 -1.80 -20.20 1.41
N THR A 115 -0.89 -19.23 1.27
CA THR A 115 0.52 -19.43 1.64
C THR A 115 0.71 -19.49 3.16
N ASN A 116 -0.09 -18.79 3.96
CA ASN A 116 -0.13 -18.99 5.41
C ASN A 116 -0.76 -20.33 5.83
N LEU A 117 -1.54 -20.98 4.96
CA LEU A 117 -1.98 -22.38 5.14
C LEU A 117 -0.83 -23.37 4.87
N PHE A 118 0.23 -22.93 4.16
CA PHE A 118 1.48 -23.68 3.97
C PHE A 118 2.60 -23.28 4.94
N LEU A 119 2.48 -22.14 5.64
CA LEU A 119 3.33 -21.76 6.77
C LEU A 119 2.83 -22.40 8.08
N GLY A 120 2.84 -23.73 8.08
CA GLY A 120 2.65 -24.51 9.29
C GLY A 120 3.74 -24.23 10.31
N THR A 121 3.32 -23.90 11.53
CA THR A 121 4.08 -23.96 12.80
C THR A 121 5.34 -23.10 12.96
N SER A 122 5.20 -22.06 13.78
CA SER A 122 6.25 -21.76 14.76
C SER A 122 6.13 -22.70 15.95
N ALA A 123 7.15 -23.53 16.18
CA ALA A 123 7.70 -23.78 17.51
C ALA A 123 9.11 -24.41 17.39
N LYS A 124 10.17 -23.60 17.58
CA LYS A 124 11.62 -23.95 17.52
C LYS A 124 12.07 -24.31 16.09
N GLU A 125 12.97 -23.58 15.43
CA GLU A 125 14.30 -23.17 15.87
C GLU A 125 14.71 -21.80 15.28
N ILE A 126 15.41 -20.98 16.05
CA ILE A 126 15.94 -19.68 15.59
C ILE A 126 17.38 -19.91 15.10
N ASN A 127 17.54 -20.07 13.79
CA ASN A 127 18.84 -20.07 13.11
C ASN A 127 19.24 -18.61 12.77
N PRO A 128 20.51 -18.17 12.92
CA PRO A 128 20.91 -16.76 12.76
C PRO A 128 20.64 -16.07 11.40
N SER A 129 20.13 -16.78 10.39
CA SER A 129 19.80 -16.25 9.05
C SER A 129 18.62 -15.26 9.00
N VAL A 130 17.84 -15.12 10.08
CA VAL A 130 16.52 -14.43 10.08
C VAL A 130 16.59 -12.90 9.91
N VAL A 131 17.76 -12.27 10.03
CA VAL A 131 17.91 -10.79 9.88
C VAL A 131 17.63 -10.30 8.45
N SER A 132 17.70 -11.18 7.44
CA SER A 132 17.54 -10.81 6.03
C SER A 132 16.19 -11.22 5.42
N LEU A 133 15.21 -11.62 6.23
CA LEU A 133 13.87 -11.97 5.76
C LEU A 133 12.79 -11.08 6.42
N LEU A 134 12.83 -9.80 6.03
CA LEU A 134 11.63 -8.94 5.98
C LEU A 134 11.63 -7.94 4.79
N THR A 135 11.80 -8.23 3.49
CA THR A 135 12.21 -9.40 2.66
C THR A 135 11.58 -10.77 2.91
N ILE A 136 11.35 -11.55 1.85
CA ILE A 136 11.47 -13.02 1.80
C ILE A 136 11.96 -13.35 0.38
#